data_AF-A0A7C9E0S9-F1
#
_entry.id   AF-A0A7C9E0S9-F1
#
_cell.length_a   1.000
_cell.length_b   1.000
_cell.length_c   1.000
_cell.angle_alpha   90.00
_cell.angle_beta   90.00
_cell.angle_gamma   90.00
#
_symmetry.space_group_name_H-M   'P 1'
#
loop_
_entity.id
_entity.type
_entity.pdbx_description
1 polymer ?
#
loop_
_entity_poly.entity_id
_entity_poly.type
_entity_poly.pdbx_seq_one_letter_code
_entity_poly.pdbx_strand_id
1 'polypeptide(L)'
;VNGTVRVPIPCRCSNVSGHSNRLPIYSVAKDDTLSKIASVYFSGLLTYRQIQAVNGIKDANLIKVGQKLWIPLPCSCDNVDAQPVVHYAHVVAPGSSLDAIAAQFGTSTQTLVTVNGITDPKNLMAGQVLDVPLKGSFFSPFLIKIINYFVFFCF
;
A
#
# COMPACT_ATOMS: atom_id res chain seq x y z
N VAL A 1 8.16 16.70 -13.34
CA VAL A 1 6.93 16.62 -12.53
C VAL A 1 7.02 15.35 -11.71
N ASN A 2 7.23 15.43 -10.40
CA ASN A 2 7.21 14.25 -9.52
C ASN A 2 5.75 13.93 -9.17
N GLY A 3 5.08 13.17 -10.05
CA GLY A 3 3.71 12.72 -9.82
C GLY A 3 3.68 11.38 -9.10
N THR A 4 2.69 11.18 -8.23
CA THR A 4 2.41 9.87 -7.63
C THR A 4 1.58 9.03 -8.59
N VAL A 5 2.05 7.82 -8.93
CA VAL A 5 1.29 6.85 -9.72
C VAL A 5 0.54 5.91 -8.78
N ARG A 6 -0.74 5.67 -9.03
CA ARG A 6 -1.55 4.70 -8.29
C ARG A 6 -1.58 3.38 -9.07
N VAL A 7 -1.18 2.31 -8.42
CA VAL A 7 -1.07 0.98 -9.03
C VAL A 7 -2.03 0.02 -8.32
N PRO A 8 -3.20 -0.32 -8.90
CA PRO A 8 -4.02 -1.39 -8.37
C PRO A 8 -3.28 -2.73 -8.44
N ILE A 9 -3.35 -3.44 -7.32
CA ILE A 9 -2.75 -4.76 -7.12
C ILE A 9 -3.82 -5.68 -6.54
N PRO A 10 -3.92 -6.94 -6.99
CA PRO A 10 -4.83 -7.89 -6.36
C PRO A 10 -4.45 -8.13 -4.90
N CYS A 11 -5.41 -7.96 -3.99
CA CYS A 11 -5.23 -8.25 -2.58
C CYS A 11 -5.66 -9.68 -2.27
N ARG A 12 -4.89 -10.39 -1.44
CA ARG A 12 -5.31 -11.66 -0.83
C ARG A 12 -5.42 -11.47 0.68
N CYS A 13 -6.64 -11.59 1.18
CA CYS A 13 -6.93 -11.47 2.60
C CYS A 13 -7.01 -12.85 3.25
N SER A 14 -6.44 -12.95 4.45
CA SER A 14 -6.63 -14.12 5.32
C SER A 14 -7.65 -13.85 6.43
N ASN A 15 -7.98 -12.58 6.68
CA ASN A 15 -9.01 -12.03 7.59
C ASN A 15 -9.21 -10.53 7.21
N VAL A 16 -9.27 -9.63 8.21
CA VAL A 16 -9.37 -8.15 8.11
C VAL A 16 -8.14 -7.52 7.40
N SER A 17 -6.96 -8.14 7.55
CA SER A 17 -5.74 -7.69 6.87
C SER A 17 -5.34 -8.61 5.72
N GLY A 18 -4.71 -8.01 4.70
CA GLY A 18 -4.26 -8.69 3.50
C GLY A 18 -2.88 -8.24 3.04
N HIS A 19 -2.32 -9.06 2.16
CA HIS A 19 -1.12 -8.73 1.41
C HIS A 19 -1.41 -8.91 -0.09
N SER A 20 -0.70 -8.15 -0.90
CA SER A 20 -0.75 -8.30 -2.35
C SER A 20 -0.50 -9.75 -2.77
N ASN A 21 -1.34 -10.29 -3.65
CA ASN A 21 -1.43 -11.72 -3.91
C ASN A 21 -0.22 -12.24 -4.71
N ARG A 22 0.88 -12.57 -4.01
CA ARG A 22 2.14 -13.10 -4.59
C ARG A 22 2.79 -12.20 -5.64
N LEU A 23 2.34 -10.95 -5.78
CA LEU A 23 2.85 -9.94 -6.67
C LEU A 23 2.97 -8.60 -5.93
N PRO A 24 3.90 -7.71 -6.30
CA PRO A 24 4.93 -7.92 -7.31
C PRO A 24 6.04 -8.86 -6.82
N ILE A 25 6.76 -9.46 -7.77
CA ILE A 25 8.03 -10.14 -7.53
C ILE A 25 9.16 -9.19 -7.92
N TYR A 26 10.02 -8.85 -6.98
CA TYR A 26 11.21 -8.05 -7.19
C TYR A 26 12.43 -8.95 -7.40
N SER A 27 13.27 -8.63 -8.39
CA SER A 27 14.55 -9.32 -8.59
C SER A 27 15.67 -8.47 -8.00
N VAL A 28 16.35 -8.99 -6.97
CA VAL A 28 17.43 -8.29 -6.26
C VAL A 28 18.50 -7.82 -7.24
N ALA A 29 18.79 -6.52 -7.24
CA ALA A 29 19.84 -5.93 -8.05
C ALA A 29 21.17 -5.91 -7.27
N LYS A 30 22.25 -5.50 -7.97
CA LYS A 30 23.55 -5.29 -7.33
C LYS A 30 23.44 -4.20 -6.26
N ASP A 31 24.08 -4.43 -5.11
CA ASP A 31 24.13 -3.51 -3.96
C ASP A 31 22.76 -3.20 -3.32
N ASP A 32 21.76 -4.05 -3.57
CA ASP A 32 20.48 -3.95 -2.87
C ASP A 32 20.57 -4.50 -1.44
N THR A 33 19.80 -3.86 -0.56
CA THR A 33 19.47 -4.37 0.76
C THR A 33 17.96 -4.45 0.89
N LEU A 34 17.44 -5.33 1.76
CA LEU A 34 16.00 -5.37 2.01
C LEU A 34 15.45 -4.01 2.52
N SER A 35 16.27 -3.25 3.24
CA SER A 35 15.92 -1.89 3.70
C SER A 35 15.75 -0.93 2.53
N LYS A 36 16.72 -0.86 1.61
CA LYS A 36 16.62 -0.02 0.41
C LYS A 36 15.44 -0.42 -0.48
N ILE A 37 15.19 -1.73 -0.62
CA ILE A 37 14.05 -2.21 -1.39
C ILE A 37 12.74 -1.69 -0.80
N ALA A 38 12.56 -1.87 0.51
CA ALA A 38 11.38 -1.41 1.22
C ALA A 38 11.18 0.11 1.17
N SER A 39 12.20 0.88 1.56
CA SER A 39 12.08 2.34 1.75
C SER A 39 12.17 3.15 0.46
N VAL A 40 12.95 2.70 -0.52
CA VAL A 40 13.20 3.44 -1.76
C VAL A 40 12.30 2.94 -2.88
N TYR A 41 12.43 1.66 -3.28
CA TYR A 41 11.68 1.15 -4.44
C TYR A 41 10.19 0.98 -4.16
N PHE A 42 9.84 0.62 -2.93
CA PHE A 42 8.44 0.51 -2.49
C PHE A 42 8.00 1.65 -1.58
N SER A 43 8.72 2.78 -1.62
CA SER A 43 8.34 4.05 -0.99
C SER A 43 8.05 3.98 0.51
N GLY A 44 8.53 2.96 1.23
CA GLY A 44 8.26 2.77 2.65
C GLY A 44 6.87 2.21 2.96
N LEU A 45 6.15 1.67 1.97
CA LEU A 45 4.84 1.03 2.17
C LEU A 45 4.89 -0.20 3.08
N LEU A 46 6.07 -0.76 3.28
CA LEU A 46 6.34 -1.89 4.13
C LEU A 46 7.76 -1.80 4.67
N THR A 47 8.04 -2.62 5.68
CA THR A 47 9.35 -2.75 6.30
C THR A 47 10.14 -3.89 5.66
N TYR A 48 11.47 -3.82 5.79
CA TYR A 48 12.35 -4.91 5.37
C TYR A 48 12.02 -6.22 6.09
N ARG A 49 11.54 -6.17 7.34
CA ARG A 49 11.16 -7.35 8.15
C ARG A 49 9.94 -8.06 7.57
N GLN A 50 8.98 -7.31 7.02
CA GLN A 50 7.83 -7.90 6.33
C GLN A 50 8.26 -8.63 5.06
N ILE A 51 9.17 -8.04 4.27
CA ILE A 51 9.76 -8.73 3.11
C ILE A 51 10.52 -9.98 3.57
N GLN A 52 11.36 -9.87 4.59
CA GLN A 52 12.14 -10.97 5.15
C GLN A 52 11.25 -12.15 5.57
N ALA A 53 10.20 -11.87 6.34
CA ALA A 53 9.32 -12.88 6.90
C ALA A 53 8.58 -13.69 5.81
N VAL A 54 7.96 -13.01 4.83
CA VAL A 54 7.17 -13.72 3.80
C VAL A 54 8.02 -14.49 2.79
N ASN A 55 9.31 -14.16 2.68
CA ASN A 55 10.26 -14.86 1.81
C ASN A 55 11.12 -15.88 2.57
N GLY A 56 10.88 -16.10 3.87
CA GLY A 56 11.62 -17.08 4.67
C GLY A 56 13.12 -16.79 4.79
N ILE A 57 13.51 -15.52 4.74
CA ILE A 57 14.91 -15.10 4.78
C ILE A 57 15.38 -15.12 6.24
N LYS A 58 16.35 -15.98 6.57
CA LYS A 58 16.89 -16.10 7.93
C LYS A 58 17.71 -14.88 8.35
N ASP A 59 18.56 -14.39 7.44
CA ASP A 59 19.40 -13.20 7.65
C ASP A 59 19.11 -12.17 6.55
N ALA A 60 18.63 -10.99 6.95
CA ALA A 60 18.27 -9.89 6.05
C ALA A 60 19.46 -9.33 5.26
N ASN A 61 20.69 -9.55 5.73
CA ASN A 61 21.92 -9.09 5.08
C ASN A 61 22.41 -10.04 3.99
N LEU A 62 21.84 -11.25 3.90
CA LEU A 62 22.26 -12.31 2.99
C LEU A 62 21.25 -12.51 1.86
N ILE A 63 21.04 -11.47 1.05
CA ILE A 63 20.30 -11.56 -0.22
C ILE A 63 21.26 -11.59 -1.41
N LYS A 64 20.91 -12.33 -2.46
CA LYS A 64 21.76 -12.52 -3.64
C LYS A 64 21.21 -11.78 -4.85
N VAL A 65 22.08 -11.21 -5.68
CA VAL A 65 21.68 -10.64 -6.98
C VAL A 65 20.92 -11.69 -7.79
N GLY A 66 19.80 -11.30 -8.40
CA GLY A 66 18.88 -12.17 -9.13
C GLY A 66 17.89 -12.95 -8.26
N GLN A 67 18.01 -12.89 -6.93
CA GLN A 67 17.04 -13.52 -6.02
C GLN A 67 15.67 -12.87 -6.22
N LYS A 68 14.65 -13.71 -6.40
CA LYS A 68 13.26 -13.27 -6.54
C LYS A 68 12.61 -13.16 -5.16
N LEU A 69 12.10 -11.98 -4.84
CA LEU A 69 11.43 -11.66 -3.59
C LEU A 69 9.98 -11.30 -3.88
N TRP A 70 9.04 -11.96 -3.21
CA TRP A 70 7.68 -11.47 -3.15
C TRP A 70 7.61 -10.27 -2.22
N ILE A 71 7.03 -9.18 -2.70
CA ILE A 71 6.86 -7.94 -1.93
C ILE A 71 5.42 -7.89 -1.42
N PRO A 72 5.19 -8.09 -0.10
CA PRO A 72 3.86 -8.20 0.48
C PRO A 72 3.27 -6.81 0.76
N LEU A 73 2.87 -6.10 -0.29
CA LEU A 73 2.30 -4.76 -0.14
C LEU A 73 1.02 -4.82 0.72
N PRO A 74 0.84 -3.89 1.67
CA PRO A 74 -0.33 -3.90 2.55
C PRO A 74 -1.60 -3.60 1.76
N CYS A 75 -2.65 -4.33 2.09
CA CYS A 75 -3.99 -4.10 1.56
C CYS A 75 -5.04 -4.63 2.55
N SER A 76 -6.29 -4.23 2.37
CA SER A 76 -7.44 -4.80 3.08
C SER A 76 -8.55 -5.12 2.09
N CYS A 77 -9.45 -6.00 2.51
CA CYS A 77 -10.66 -6.40 1.79
C CYS A 77 -11.93 -6.03 2.57
N ASP A 78 -11.81 -5.24 3.65
CA ASP A 78 -12.93 -4.92 4.52
C ASP A 78 -13.88 -3.93 3.88
N ASN A 79 -15.14 -4.02 4.28
CA ASN A 79 -16.06 -2.93 4.02
C ASN A 79 -15.84 -1.83 5.06
N VAL A 80 -15.93 -0.57 4.62
CA VAL A 80 -15.88 0.59 5.52
C VAL A 80 -17.26 1.24 5.51
N ASP A 81 -17.83 1.45 6.69
CA ASP A 81 -19.20 1.93 6.86
C ASP A 81 -20.25 1.05 6.14
N ALA A 82 -20.03 -0.28 6.13
CA ALA A 82 -20.84 -1.27 5.41
C ALA A 82 -20.90 -1.06 3.89
N GLN A 83 -19.95 -0.32 3.31
CA GLN A 83 -19.83 -0.10 1.88
C GLN A 83 -18.54 -0.72 1.33
N PRO A 84 -18.57 -1.27 0.10
CA PRO A 84 -17.37 -1.70 -0.58
C PRO A 84 -16.51 -0.47 -0.92
N VAL A 85 -15.23 -0.57 -0.60
CA VAL A 85 -14.23 0.47 -0.83
C VAL A 85 -13.01 -0.15 -1.49
N VAL A 86 -12.14 0.71 -2.03
CA VAL A 86 -10.79 0.29 -2.39
C VAL A 86 -9.82 0.87 -1.39
N HIS A 87 -9.07 -0.01 -0.74
CA HIS A 87 -8.04 0.35 0.22
C HIS A 87 -6.79 0.85 -0.50
N TYR A 88 -6.46 2.11 -0.30
CA TYR A 88 -5.27 2.73 -0.86
C TYR A 88 -4.22 2.93 0.24
N ALA A 89 -3.08 2.26 0.09
CA ALA A 89 -1.95 2.47 0.98
C ALA A 89 -1.25 3.80 0.66
N HIS A 90 -1.34 4.75 1.58
CA HIS A 90 -0.83 6.10 1.46
C HIS A 90 0.29 6.36 2.47
N VAL A 91 1.47 6.76 1.99
CA VAL A 91 2.58 7.17 2.87
C VAL A 91 2.43 8.65 3.18
N VAL A 92 2.31 8.97 4.47
CA VAL A 92 2.11 10.34 4.96
C VAL A 92 3.33 11.19 4.63
N ALA A 93 3.12 12.29 3.91
CA ALA A 93 4.20 13.23 3.62
C ALA A 93 4.52 14.11 4.84
N PRO A 94 5.76 14.65 4.94
CA PRO A 94 6.09 15.62 5.97
C PRO A 94 5.13 16.82 5.99
N GLY A 95 4.59 17.15 7.16
CA GLY A 95 3.66 18.27 7.33
C GLY A 95 2.21 17.99 6.91
N SER A 96 1.88 16.78 6.47
CA SER A 96 0.48 16.40 6.20
C SER A 96 -0.36 16.32 7.48
N SER A 97 -1.67 16.52 7.35
CA SER A 97 -2.67 16.29 8.38
C SER A 97 -3.74 15.31 7.91
N LEU A 98 -4.43 14.65 8.84
CA LEU A 98 -5.54 13.76 8.48
C LEU A 98 -6.66 14.49 7.75
N ASP A 99 -6.97 15.75 8.13
CA ASP A 99 -8.01 16.54 7.47
C ASP A 99 -7.67 16.82 6.00
N ALA A 100 -6.40 17.17 5.71
CA ALA A 100 -5.95 17.42 4.35
C ALA A 100 -5.98 16.15 3.50
N ILE A 101 -5.54 15.02 4.07
CA ILE A 101 -5.59 13.70 3.40
C ILE A 101 -7.04 13.28 3.17
N ALA A 102 -7.90 13.41 4.17
CA ALA A 102 -9.32 13.07 4.06
C ALA A 102 -10.00 13.87 2.95
N ALA A 103 -9.77 15.19 2.91
CA ALA A 103 -10.28 16.06 1.85
C ALA A 103 -9.74 15.68 0.46
N GLN A 104 -8.45 15.36 0.35
CA GLN A 104 -7.82 14.97 -0.90
C GLN A 104 -8.44 13.70 -1.51
N PHE A 105 -8.80 12.73 -0.68
CA PHE A 105 -9.32 11.42 -1.11
C PHE A 105 -10.84 11.27 -0.94
N GLY A 106 -11.53 12.34 -0.51
CA GLY A 106 -12.97 12.36 -0.26
C GLY A 106 -13.43 11.31 0.75
N THR A 107 -12.67 11.15 1.82
CA THR A 107 -13.07 10.40 3.01
C THR A 107 -13.23 11.37 4.19
N SER A 108 -13.43 10.85 5.41
CA SER A 108 -13.49 11.66 6.61
C SER A 108 -12.31 11.38 7.55
N THR A 109 -11.90 12.39 8.31
CA THR A 109 -10.89 12.22 9.37
C THR A 109 -11.30 11.13 10.35
N GLN A 110 -12.59 11.06 10.71
CA GLN A 110 -13.11 10.01 11.59
C GLN A 110 -12.94 8.62 10.97
N THR A 111 -13.22 8.46 9.68
CA THR A 111 -13.01 7.20 8.96
C THR A 111 -11.53 6.81 8.97
N LEU A 112 -10.62 7.75 8.68
CA LEU A 112 -9.18 7.50 8.71
C LEU A 112 -8.70 7.08 10.09
N VAL A 113 -9.16 7.78 11.14
CA VAL A 113 -8.85 7.49 12.54
C VAL A 113 -9.29 6.08 12.91
N THR A 114 -10.54 5.73 12.60
CA THR A 114 -11.11 4.41 12.91
C THR A 114 -10.39 3.29 12.16
N VAL A 115 -10.23 3.41 10.84
CA VAL A 115 -9.62 2.35 10.01
C VAL A 115 -8.15 2.11 10.36
N ASN A 116 -7.43 3.17 10.72
CA ASN A 116 -6.00 3.07 11.05
C ASN A 116 -5.73 2.90 12.55
N GLY A 117 -6.76 2.78 13.40
CA GLY A 117 -6.60 2.64 14.84
C GLY A 117 -5.85 3.80 15.49
N ILE A 118 -5.98 5.01 14.94
CA ILE A 118 -5.30 6.21 15.47
C ILE A 118 -6.08 6.70 16.68
N THR A 119 -5.40 6.89 17.82
CA THR A 119 -6.05 7.38 19.05
C THR A 119 -6.10 8.90 19.12
N ASP A 120 -5.06 9.58 18.63
CA ASP A 120 -5.00 11.03 18.53
C ASP A 120 -4.55 11.44 17.11
N PRO A 121 -5.41 12.13 16.34
CA PRO A 121 -5.07 12.68 15.03
C PRO A 121 -3.78 13.50 14.97
N LYS A 122 -3.38 14.13 16.08
CA LYS A 122 -2.17 14.95 16.17
C LYS A 122 -0.87 14.13 16.19
N ASN A 123 -0.97 12.82 16.44
CA ASN A 123 0.16 11.90 16.44
C ASN A 123 0.48 11.34 15.04
N LEU A 124 -0.09 11.90 13.98
CA LEU A 124 0.21 11.47 12.62
C LEU A 124 1.68 11.73 12.29
N MET A 125 2.41 10.66 11.95
CA MET A 125 3.85 10.75 11.67
C MET A 125 4.13 10.75 10.17
N ALA A 126 5.09 11.58 9.74
CA ALA A 126 5.63 11.50 8.38
C ALA A 126 6.24 10.11 8.14
N GLY A 127 5.97 9.53 6.96
CA GLY A 127 6.37 8.17 6.60
C GLY A 127 5.45 7.07 7.15
N GLN A 128 4.45 7.40 7.98
CA GLN A 128 3.43 6.43 8.38
C GLN A 128 2.63 5.98 7.16
N VAL A 129 2.36 4.68 7.08
CA VAL A 129 1.47 4.12 6.04
C VAL A 129 0.05 4.14 6.59
N LEU A 130 -0.82 4.87 5.90
CA LEU A 130 -2.26 4.91 6.15
C LEU A 130 -2.99 4.05 5.13
N ASP A 131 -3.97 3.31 5.60
CA ASP A 131 -5.06 2.79 4.78
C ASP A 131 -6.10 3.90 4.57
N VAL A 132 -6.27 4.30 3.31
CA VAL A 132 -7.24 5.31 2.88
C VAL A 132 -8.35 4.61 2.09
N PRO A 133 -9.56 4.46 2.67
CA PRO A 133 -10.71 3.88 1.98
C PRO A 133 -11.24 4.82 0.89
N LEU A 134 -11.07 4.43 -0.37
CA LEU A 134 -11.59 5.15 -1.52
C LEU A 134 -13.00 4.66 -1.85
N LYS A 135 -13.98 5.56 -1.76
CA LYS A 135 -15.37 5.30 -2.16
C LYS A 135 -15.50 5.43 -3.69
N GLY A 136 -16.43 4.67 -4.27
CA GLY A 136 -16.59 4.45 -5.72
C GLY A 136 -16.64 5.69 -6.61
N SER A 137 -16.91 6.89 -6.07
CA SER A 137 -16.94 8.16 -6.80
C SER A 137 -15.56 8.74 -7.12
N PHE A 138 -14.49 8.31 -6.46
CA PHE A 138 -13.11 8.71 -6.78
C PHE A 138 -12.46 7.85 -7.89
N PHE A 139 -13.17 6.81 -8.35
CA PHE A 139 -12.84 6.08 -9.56
C PHE A 139 -13.42 6.83 -10.77
N SER A 140 -12.73 7.87 -11.22
CA SER A 140 -12.91 8.36 -12.59
C SER A 140 -12.66 7.19 -13.57
N PRO A 141 -13.49 7.01 -14.62
CA PRO A 141 -13.75 5.72 -15.24
C PRO A 141 -12.64 5.34 -16.24
N PHE A 142 -11.56 4.76 -15.74
CA PHE A 142 -10.75 3.80 -16.51
C PHE A 142 -10.81 2.41 -15.86
N LEU A 143 -11.98 2.06 -15.36
CA LEU A 143 -12.30 0.74 -14.82
C LEU A 143 -13.53 0.18 -15.54
N ILE A 144 -13.32 -0.34 -16.75
CA ILE A 144 -14.30 -1.25 -17.33
C ILE A 144 -14.06 -2.60 -16.67
N LYS A 145 -15.05 -3.07 -15.90
CA LYS A 145 -15.09 -4.43 -15.38
C LYS A 145 -15.34 -5.40 -16.55
N ILE A 146 -14.29 -5.85 -17.21
CA ILE A 146 -14.34 -7.03 -18.07
C ILE A 146 -13.72 -8.18 -17.29
N ILE A 147 -14.57 -9.11 -16.87
CA ILE A 147 -14.28 -10.50 -16.49
C ILE A 147 -12.81 -10.74 -16.05
N ASN A 148 -12.59 -10.70 -14.73
CA ASN A 148 -11.42 -11.20 -14.01
C ASN A 148 -10.03 -10.59 -14.24
N TYR A 149 -9.85 -9.51 -15.00
CA TYR A 149 -8.55 -8.79 -15.03
C TYR A 149 -8.72 -7.27 -15.14
N PHE A 150 -7.91 -6.53 -14.37
CA PHE A 150 -7.75 -5.10 -14.54
C PHE A 150 -6.81 -4.84 -15.73
N VAL A 151 -7.31 -4.24 -16.80
CA VAL A 151 -6.50 -3.77 -17.93
C VAL A 151 -6.17 -2.31 -17.71
N PHE A 152 -4.88 -1.98 -17.65
CA PHE A 152 -4.40 -0.61 -17.57
C PHE A 152 -4.13 -0.08 -18.98
N PHE A 153 -4.73 1.05 -19.33
CA PHE A 153 -4.31 1.84 -20.48
C PHE A 153 -3.38 2.95 -20.00
N CYS A 154 -2.13 2.91 -20.45
CA CYS A 154 -1.27 4.10 -20.44
C CYS A 154 -1.59 4.91 -21.71
N PHE A 155 -2.01 6.15 -21.55
CA PHE A 155 -1.96 7.18 -22.59
C PHE A 155 -0.85 8.16 -22.26
#